data_AF-W3XK86-F1
#
_entry.id   AF-W3XK86-F1
#
_cell.length_a   1.000
_cell.length_b   1.000
_cell.length_c   1.000
_cell.angle_alpha   90.00
_cell.angle_beta   90.00
_cell.angle_gamma   90.00
#
_symmetry.space_group_name_H-M   'P 1'
#
loop_
_entity.id
_entity.type
_entity.pdbx_description
1 polymer ?
#
loop_
_entity_poly.entity_id
_entity_poly.type
_entity_poly.pdbx_seq_one_letter_code
_entity_poly.pdbx_strand_id
1 'polypeptide(L)'
;MTKPESHLSGLLERCTHLNPSDRASVLENDALLASKYHSAAVLGDTDAPTDPETEVDFHYVCFVKSHRNNNLYIMDGDRNGPINGGTMSNDDLLSEQGIQAVMDFIQQHDDTGQYSLLALAPSPDVTF
;
A
#
# COMPACT_ATOMS: atom_id res chain seq x y z
N MET A 1 13.91 1.60 -5.87
CA MET A 1 14.62 1.28 -4.61
C MET A 1 14.47 2.46 -3.65
N THR A 2 14.36 2.20 -2.35
CA THR A 2 14.33 3.26 -1.34
C THR A 2 15.68 3.98 -1.30
N LYS A 3 15.68 5.27 -0.92
CA LYS A 3 16.92 6.01 -0.69
C LYS A 3 17.70 5.32 0.47
N PRO A 4 18.99 4.98 0.29
CA PRO A 4 19.81 4.42 1.36
C PRO A 4 19.86 5.37 2.58
N GLU A 5 19.98 4.80 3.79
CA GLU A 5 20.00 5.53 5.06
C GLU A 5 18.76 6.43 5.31
N SER A 6 17.67 6.22 4.57
CA SER A 6 16.40 6.86 4.86
C SER A 6 15.71 6.18 6.03
N HIS A 7 14.78 6.88 6.66
CA HIS A 7 13.94 6.29 7.71
C HIS A 7 13.20 5.04 7.22
N LEU A 8 12.69 5.07 5.99
CA LEU A 8 12.00 3.93 5.39
C LEU A 8 12.95 2.73 5.15
N SER A 9 14.20 2.95 4.71
CA SER A 9 15.15 1.84 4.59
C SER A 9 15.48 1.22 5.95
N GLY A 10 15.64 2.04 7.00
CA GLY A 10 15.87 1.54 8.36
C GLY A 10 14.67 0.74 8.92
N LEU A 11 13.44 1.19 8.63
CA LEU A 11 12.23 0.43 8.96
C LEU A 11 12.21 -0.93 8.24
N LEU A 12 12.53 -0.97 6.95
CA LEU A 12 12.57 -2.22 6.19
C LEU A 12 13.61 -3.20 6.77
N GLU A 13 14.82 -2.73 7.08
CA GLU A 13 15.87 -3.56 7.68
C GLU A 13 15.43 -4.17 9.01
N ARG A 14 14.79 -3.37 9.88
CA ARG A 14 14.26 -3.85 11.16
C ARG A 14 13.10 -4.85 11.00
N CYS A 15 12.22 -4.63 10.02
CA CYS A 15 10.98 -5.39 9.88
C CYS A 15 11.11 -6.69 9.09
N THR A 16 12.03 -6.78 8.11
CA THR A 16 12.07 -7.91 7.15
C THR A 16 12.21 -9.28 7.81
N HIS A 17 12.94 -9.37 8.93
CA HIS A 17 13.16 -10.60 9.67
C HIS A 17 12.07 -10.94 10.70
N LEU A 18 11.16 -10.01 10.98
CA LEU A 18 10.11 -10.14 11.98
C LEU A 18 8.88 -10.86 11.42
N ASN A 19 8.09 -11.44 12.31
CA ASN A 19 6.74 -11.92 11.99
C ASN A 19 5.78 -10.71 11.81
N PRO A 20 4.56 -10.91 11.27
CA PRO A 20 3.63 -9.81 11.01
C PRO A 20 3.27 -8.94 12.21
N SER A 21 3.01 -9.51 13.40
CA SER A 21 2.64 -8.72 14.58
C SER A 21 3.79 -7.87 15.08
N ASP A 22 5.01 -8.42 15.06
CA ASP A 22 6.20 -7.69 15.48
C ASP A 22 6.54 -6.57 14.49
N ARG A 23 6.26 -6.74 13.19
CA ARG A 23 6.34 -5.65 12.20
C ARG A 23 5.34 -4.54 12.52
N ALA A 24 4.09 -4.89 12.81
CA ALA A 24 3.06 -3.91 13.19
C ALA A 24 3.51 -3.12 14.43
N SER A 25 3.96 -3.81 15.48
CA SER A 25 4.47 -3.19 16.70
C SER A 25 5.65 -2.24 16.44
N VAL A 26 6.57 -2.59 15.54
CA VAL A 26 7.66 -1.70 15.12
C VAL A 26 7.13 -0.41 14.49
N LEU A 27 6.13 -0.50 13.61
CA LEU A 27 5.55 0.65 12.92
C LEU A 27 4.72 1.53 13.88
N GLU A 28 3.91 0.91 14.73
CA GLU A 28 3.07 1.58 15.74
C GLU A 28 3.90 2.41 16.73
N ASN A 29 5.07 1.90 17.12
CA ASN A 29 5.97 2.55 18.07
C ASN A 29 6.98 3.50 17.42
N ASP A 30 6.91 3.71 16.10
CA ASP A 30 7.83 4.60 15.40
C ASP A 30 7.34 6.05 15.36
N ALA A 31 7.86 6.87 16.27
CA ALA A 31 7.46 8.27 16.41
C ALA A 31 7.72 9.13 15.15
N LEU A 32 8.77 8.82 14.38
CA LEU A 32 9.08 9.58 13.17
C LEU A 32 8.10 9.22 12.04
N LEU A 33 7.74 7.95 11.90
CA LEU A 33 6.71 7.50 10.97
C LEU A 33 5.37 8.15 11.32
N ALA A 34 4.96 8.11 12.60
CA ALA A 34 3.73 8.74 13.07
C ALA A 34 3.72 10.26 12.78
N SER A 35 4.82 10.96 13.04
CA SER A 35 4.95 12.39 12.74
C SER A 35 4.86 12.69 11.23
N LYS A 36 5.49 11.86 10.38
CA LYS A 36 5.42 12.01 8.91
C LYS A 36 4.03 11.70 8.37
N TYR A 37 3.37 10.67 8.90
CA TYR A 37 1.98 10.34 8.59
C TYR A 37 1.06 11.51 8.94
N HIS A 38 1.13 12.03 10.17
CA HIS A 38 0.33 13.19 10.58
C HIS A 38 0.55 14.41 9.68
N SER A 39 1.82 14.69 9.32
CA SER A 39 2.14 15.80 8.42
C SER A 39 1.51 15.64 7.03
N ALA A 40 1.31 14.41 6.56
CA ALA A 40 0.66 14.12 5.28
C ALA A 40 -0.87 14.12 5.40
N ALA A 41 -1.42 13.66 6.53
CA ALA A 41 -2.85 13.54 6.77
C ALA A 41 -3.59 14.89 6.78
N VAL A 42 -2.89 15.99 7.03
CA VAL A 42 -3.44 17.36 7.00
C VAL A 42 -3.24 18.08 5.66
N LEU A 43 -2.74 17.36 4.64
CA LEU A 43 -2.60 17.87 3.28
C LEU A 43 -3.77 17.39 2.41
N GLY A 44 -3.95 18.04 1.27
CA GLY A 44 -4.97 17.71 0.28
C GLY A 44 -6.01 18.81 0.12
N ASP A 45 -7.04 18.51 -0.68
CA ASP A 45 -8.11 19.46 -1.00
C ASP A 45 -9.26 19.44 0.04
N THR A 46 -9.21 18.52 1.00
CA THR A 46 -10.21 18.35 2.05
C THR A 46 -9.57 18.45 3.43
N ASP A 47 -10.26 19.06 4.39
CA ASP A 47 -9.82 19.07 5.78
C ASP A 47 -9.82 17.65 6.37
N ALA A 48 -8.82 17.35 7.20
CA ALA A 48 -8.82 16.13 7.99
C ALA A 48 -9.99 16.14 9.01
N PRO A 49 -10.53 14.97 9.40
CA PRO A 49 -11.51 14.88 10.46
C PRO A 49 -11.01 15.55 11.75
N THR A 50 -11.88 16.34 12.39
CA THR A 50 -11.54 17.08 13.62
C THR A 50 -11.42 16.17 14.84
N ASP A 51 -12.22 15.09 14.87
CA ASP A 51 -12.17 14.05 15.89
C ASP A 51 -11.40 12.83 15.35
N PRO A 52 -10.26 12.45 15.96
CA PRO A 52 -9.49 11.29 15.53
C PRO A 52 -10.25 9.96 15.71
N GLU A 53 -11.31 9.93 16.51
CA GLU A 53 -12.16 8.74 16.72
C GLU A 53 -13.34 8.69 15.73
N THR A 54 -13.41 9.61 14.77
CA THR A 54 -14.43 9.56 13.70
C THR A 54 -14.31 8.24 12.95
N GLU A 55 -15.43 7.53 12.82
CA GLU A 55 -15.50 6.29 12.05
C GLU A 55 -15.14 6.54 10.58
N VAL A 56 -14.25 5.70 10.04
CA VAL A 56 -13.79 5.78 8.65
C VAL A 56 -14.19 4.49 7.95
N ASP A 57 -15.09 4.62 6.97
CA ASP A 57 -15.60 3.48 6.20
C ASP A 57 -14.64 3.01 5.09
N PHE A 58 -13.55 3.75 4.85
CA PHE A 58 -12.61 3.52 3.75
C PHE A 58 -11.30 2.86 4.21
N HIS A 59 -10.75 1.99 3.36
CA HIS A 59 -9.54 1.22 3.65
C HIS A 59 -8.55 1.23 2.48
N TYR A 60 -7.26 1.29 2.80
CA TYR A 60 -6.20 1.18 1.80
C TYR A 60 -5.66 -0.26 1.72
N VAL A 61 -5.64 -0.81 0.52
CA VAL A 61 -4.96 -2.07 0.20
C VAL A 61 -3.92 -1.85 -0.89
N CYS A 62 -2.91 -2.71 -0.96
CA CYS A 62 -1.84 -2.61 -1.96
C CYS A 62 -1.72 -3.88 -2.79
N PHE A 63 -1.71 -3.73 -4.11
CA PHE A 63 -1.45 -4.82 -5.06
C PHE A 63 0.03 -4.80 -5.43
N VAL A 64 0.69 -5.96 -5.36
CA VAL A 64 2.11 -6.09 -5.70
C VAL A 64 2.38 -7.38 -6.47
N LYS A 65 3.18 -7.29 -7.54
CA LYS A 65 3.75 -8.48 -8.18
C LYS A 65 5.06 -8.85 -7.48
N SER A 66 5.14 -10.08 -7.00
CA SER A 66 6.34 -10.60 -6.34
C SER A 66 7.43 -10.92 -7.37
N HIS A 67 8.61 -10.34 -7.17
CA HIS A 67 9.81 -10.65 -7.97
C HIS A 67 10.37 -12.05 -7.71
N ARG A 68 9.91 -12.76 -6.67
CA ARG A 68 10.43 -14.09 -6.30
C ARG A 68 9.74 -15.24 -7.03
N ASN A 69 8.44 -15.09 -7.30
CA ASN A 69 7.60 -16.14 -7.87
C ASN A 69 6.62 -15.63 -8.94
N ASN A 70 6.69 -14.36 -9.31
CA ASN A 70 5.78 -13.70 -10.25
C ASN A 70 4.30 -13.75 -9.84
N ASN A 71 3.98 -14.05 -8.59
CA ASN A 71 2.59 -14.01 -8.14
C ASN A 71 2.14 -12.59 -7.81
N LEU A 72 0.87 -12.31 -8.09
CA LEU A 72 0.16 -11.16 -7.57
C LEU A 72 -0.17 -11.40 -6.09
N TYR A 73 0.06 -10.39 -5.27
CA TYR A 73 -0.37 -10.37 -3.87
C TYR A 73 -1.18 -9.11 -3.58
N ILE A 74 -2.25 -9.28 -2.82
CA ILE A 74 -3.00 -8.20 -2.20
C ILE A 74 -2.54 -8.11 -0.75
N MET A 75 -1.96 -6.98 -0.40
CA MET A 75 -1.47 -6.65 0.94
C MET A 75 -2.57 -5.85 1.64
N ASP A 76 -3.24 -6.49 2.58
CA ASP A 76 -4.33 -5.95 3.37
C ASP A 76 -3.96 -6.09 4.86
N GLY A 77 -3.85 -4.97 5.57
CA GLY A 77 -3.42 -4.91 6.96
C GLY A 77 -4.38 -5.57 7.95
N ASP A 78 -5.65 -5.70 7.58
CA ASP A 78 -6.71 -6.26 8.45
C ASP A 78 -6.78 -7.79 8.37
N ARG A 79 -5.94 -8.40 7.52
CA ARG A 79 -5.91 -9.84 7.28
C ARG A 79 -4.69 -10.51 7.89
N ASN A 80 -4.82 -11.81 8.12
CA ASN A 80 -3.75 -12.68 8.58
C ASN A 80 -2.74 -13.02 7.46
N GLY A 81 -2.14 -11.99 6.87
CA GLY A 81 -1.14 -12.11 5.81
C GLY A 81 -1.65 -11.83 4.39
N PRO A 82 -0.76 -11.90 3.39
CA PRO A 82 -1.06 -11.49 2.03
C PRO A 82 -1.99 -12.47 1.31
N ILE A 83 -2.92 -11.95 0.52
CA ILE A 83 -3.79 -12.75 -0.34
C ILE A 83 -3.05 -13.06 -1.63
N ASN A 84 -2.91 -14.34 -1.98
CA ASN A 84 -2.29 -14.76 -3.24
C ASN A 84 -3.30 -14.71 -4.39
N GLY A 85 -3.10 -13.77 -5.33
CA GLY A 85 -3.92 -13.60 -6.53
C GLY A 85 -3.53 -14.50 -7.71
N GLY A 86 -2.53 -15.37 -7.53
CA GLY A 86 -2.05 -16.29 -8.56
C GLY A 86 -0.87 -15.75 -9.37
N THR A 87 -0.39 -16.56 -10.30
CA THR A 87 0.78 -16.23 -11.14
C THR A 87 0.41 -15.20 -12.21
N MET A 88 1.25 -14.17 -12.33
CA MET A 88 1.18 -13.18 -13.39
C MET A 88 2.11 -13.57 -14.56
N SER A 89 1.78 -13.11 -15.76
CA SER A 89 2.72 -13.12 -16.90
C SER A 89 4.01 -12.36 -16.55
N ASN A 90 5.02 -12.40 -17.42
CA ASN A 90 6.25 -11.63 -17.22
C ASN A 90 6.04 -10.11 -17.31
N ASP A 91 4.86 -9.66 -17.71
CA ASP A 91 4.49 -8.25 -17.77
C ASP A 91 4.37 -7.62 -16.37
N ASP A 92 4.28 -6.30 -16.31
CA ASP A 92 4.15 -5.60 -15.03
C ASP A 92 2.74 -5.73 -14.42
N LEU A 93 2.58 -5.19 -13.22
CA LEU A 93 1.30 -5.18 -12.50
C LEU A 93 0.19 -4.40 -13.23
N LEU A 94 0.56 -3.45 -14.10
CA LEU A 94 -0.39 -2.64 -14.87
C LEU A 94 -0.72 -3.27 -16.23
N SER A 95 -0.30 -4.51 -16.47
CA SER A 95 -0.77 -5.33 -17.58
C SER A 95 -2.29 -5.58 -17.51
N GLU A 96 -2.89 -6.02 -18.62
CA GLU A 96 -4.32 -6.36 -18.69
C GLU A 96 -4.74 -7.34 -17.58
N GLN A 97 -3.91 -8.34 -17.30
CA GLN A 97 -4.17 -9.32 -16.23
C GLN A 97 -4.22 -8.65 -14.84
N GLY A 98 -3.31 -7.71 -14.57
CA GLY A 98 -3.22 -7.07 -13.27
C GLY A 98 -4.31 -6.02 -13.06
N ILE A 99 -4.64 -5.26 -14.11
CA ILE A 99 -5.80 -4.37 -14.12
C ILE A 99 -7.08 -5.17 -13.90
N GLN A 100 -7.26 -6.30 -14.58
CA GLN A 100 -8.43 -7.16 -14.37
C GLN A 100 -8.53 -7.64 -12.92
N ALA A 101 -7.43 -8.04 -12.29
CA ALA A 101 -7.44 -8.45 -10.89
C ALA A 101 -7.85 -7.31 -9.93
N VAL A 102 -7.46 -6.06 -10.21
CA VAL A 102 -7.91 -4.88 -9.45
C VAL A 102 -9.40 -4.62 -9.67
N MET A 103 -9.88 -4.72 -10.91
CA MET A 103 -11.31 -4.55 -11.22
C MET A 103 -12.17 -5.61 -10.54
N ASP A 104 -11.74 -6.87 -10.57
CA ASP A 104 -12.43 -7.97 -9.90
C ASP A 104 -12.49 -7.75 -8.37
N PHE A 105 -11.42 -7.23 -7.78
CA PHE A 105 -11.40 -6.89 -6.36
C PHE A 105 -12.41 -5.78 -6.03
N ILE A 106 -12.45 -4.71 -6.81
CA ILE A 106 -13.41 -3.60 -6.63
C ILE A 106 -14.84 -4.13 -6.73
N GLN A 107 -15.18 -4.90 -7.77
CA GLN A 107 -16.53 -5.45 -7.95
C GLN A 107 -16.99 -6.36 -6.80
N GLN A 108 -16.05 -6.99 -6.09
CA GLN A 108 -16.36 -7.86 -4.95
C GLN A 108 -16.56 -7.09 -3.63
N HIS A 109 -16.00 -5.89 -3.50
CA HIS A 109 -15.95 -5.14 -2.23
C HIS A 109 -16.72 -3.82 -2.27
N ASP A 110 -17.03 -3.29 -3.46
CA ASP A 110 -17.76 -2.04 -3.63
C ASP A 110 -18.73 -2.12 -4.81
N ASP A 111 -20.02 -1.95 -4.53
CA ASP A 111 -21.09 -1.80 -5.50
C ASP A 111 -21.59 -0.34 -5.62
N THR A 112 -21.01 0.57 -4.84
CA THR A 112 -21.40 1.98 -4.74
C THR A 112 -20.58 2.90 -5.64
N GLY A 113 -19.42 2.44 -6.11
CA GLY A 113 -18.50 3.21 -6.98
C GLY A 113 -17.61 4.20 -6.24
N GLN A 114 -17.43 4.00 -4.93
CA GLN A 114 -16.61 4.85 -4.06
C GLN A 114 -15.23 4.23 -3.86
N TYR A 115 -14.39 4.31 -4.89
CA TYR A 115 -13.00 3.86 -4.84
C TYR A 115 -12.04 4.89 -5.44
N SER A 116 -10.79 4.81 -5.01
CA SER A 116 -9.68 5.58 -5.57
C SER A 116 -8.50 4.64 -5.83
N LEU A 117 -7.79 4.88 -6.94
CA LEU A 117 -6.64 4.08 -7.36
C LEU A 117 -5.43 4.99 -7.56
N LEU A 118 -4.31 4.59 -6.97
CA LEU A 118 -3.02 5.24 -7.15
C LEU A 118 -2.01 4.20 -7.65
N ALA A 119 -1.30 4.53 -8.72
CA ALA A 119 -0.25 3.67 -9.27
C ALA A 119 1.13 4.25 -8.95
N LEU A 120 2.01 3.41 -8.36
CA LEU A 120 3.43 3.75 -8.23
C LEU A 120 4.14 3.40 -9.54
N ALA A 121 4.24 4.39 -10.43
CA ALA A 121 4.88 4.27 -11.73
C ALA A 121 6.24 5.01 -11.76
N PRO A 122 7.13 4.72 -12.73
CA PRO A 122 8.32 5.54 -12.97
C PRO A 122 7.94 7.02 -13.12
N SER A 123 8.78 7.91 -12.59
CA SER A 123 8.63 9.34 -12.86
C SER A 123 8.73 9.55 -14.37
N PRO A 124 7.83 10.31 -15.01
CA PRO A 124 8.04 10.70 -16.39
C PRO A 124 9.36 11.47 -16.48
N ASP A 125 10.16 11.19 -17.51
CA ASP A 125 11.32 12.00 -17.86
C ASP A 125 10.79 13.34 -18.39
N VAL A 126 10.62 14.32 -17.50
CA VAL A 126 10.22 15.67 -17.90
C VAL A 126 11.46 16.39 -18.44
N THR A 127 11.70 16.23 -19.74
CA THR A 127 12.70 17.02 -20.47
C THR A 127 11.95 18.15 -21.16
N PHE A 128 12.10 19.38 -20.69
CA PHE A 128 11.70 20.60 -21.42
C PHE A 128 12.86 21.08 -22.28
#